data_AF-A0A955X8H8-F1
#
_entry.id   AF-A0A955X8H8-F1
#
_cell.length_a   1.000
_cell.length_b   1.000
_cell.length_c   1.000
_cell.angle_alpha   90.00
_cell.angle_beta   90.00
_cell.angle_gamma   90.00
#
_symmetry.space_group_name_H-M   'P 1'
#
loop_
_entity.id
_entity.type
_entity.pdbx_description
1 polymer ?
#
loop_
_entity_poly.entity_id
_entity_poly.type
_entity_poly.pdbx_seq_one_letter_code
_entity_poly.pdbx_strand_id
1 'polypeptide(L)'
;MNSLGGIGVQRQQVSPMMPKLSEQLEASKNKVKGVEARVAALVEPDPGLAKAWMNARFRREGREEAMLALVHEVDPISAQELREGFEETRRLSAAVESFRGLCRQLDAANERGEDKILGKFVGQQQKDARIQMLRDIDTVSRGIKAAGLCEAANKFPLAQLAALKDQVREQVEKLDAANLPQAPRLMCAAKVATLEGAVAAIADITGDKALAEGLKAAAGRADDKAAFTRDLGSFALLLDQASSAPDYSMTRMGWHYGYSRGDYRARAQQPFVMYLAEQRLEHSGEAAHAALSKVVDSKAPGLDLQEGLTKRFLDEIGVVPERAKGWKPSMDGIAKALAHEALVPLRALNETIQDMAGKHGHERDFRRVVNELTQAMVEGNYKDWRNGNAASTRQLRPLSAAQKKAWLANDVRQSIDAPHGGRLTTREEDDVDLLWLTKIGGPSHGFDFGGHCLLPLLSNARTRAVVVEDTKWPDNPAARAYLRLLETKEGEPVLYLEPLQRDFPHRDTFQQDDLDGFFIAALVDHASKKAQALGVPLSIDARWGGIAKFLDLPTKADPKPEFVLAASAGVLEASDTMTTLHDWVQDKDMVIQPHNPRITYAPEGV
;
A
#
# COMPACT_ATOMS: atom_id res chain seq x y z
N MET A 1 -54.53 -10.42 -27.79
CA MET A 1 -53.93 -11.72 -28.14
C MET A 1 -52.80 -12.00 -27.17
N ASN A 2 -52.87 -13.17 -26.50
CA ASN A 2 -51.88 -13.84 -25.64
C ASN A 2 -51.46 -13.14 -24.33
N SER A 3 -51.26 -13.79 -23.18
CA SER A 3 -51.85 -14.93 -22.45
C SER A 3 -51.06 -14.97 -21.13
N LEU A 4 -51.70 -14.69 -20.00
CA LEU A 4 -51.13 -14.81 -18.65
C LEU A 4 -51.56 -16.15 -18.06
N GLY A 5 -50.58 -17.00 -17.73
CA GLY A 5 -50.80 -18.30 -17.08
C GLY A 5 -50.81 -18.16 -15.56
N GLY A 6 -51.92 -18.50 -14.93
CA GLY A 6 -52.03 -18.71 -13.48
C GLY A 6 -51.81 -20.17 -13.11
N ILE A 7 -51.09 -20.42 -12.01
CA ILE A 7 -50.92 -21.74 -11.40
C ILE A 7 -51.78 -21.81 -10.14
N GLY A 8 -52.75 -22.72 -10.14
CA GLY A 8 -53.58 -23.06 -9.00
C GLY A 8 -52.91 -24.09 -8.09
N VAL A 9 -53.02 -23.89 -6.78
CA VAL A 9 -52.55 -24.82 -5.74
C VAL A 9 -53.69 -25.77 -5.34
N GLN A 10 -53.49 -27.07 -5.54
CA GLN A 10 -54.34 -28.11 -4.94
C GLN A 10 -53.77 -28.54 -3.57
N ARG A 11 -54.62 -28.51 -2.54
CA ARG A 11 -54.36 -29.11 -1.23
C ARG A 11 -54.55 -30.63 -1.32
N GLN A 12 -53.50 -31.40 -1.03
CA GLN A 12 -53.62 -32.82 -0.66
C GLN A 12 -53.50 -32.99 0.85
N GLN A 13 -54.39 -33.83 1.40
CA GLN A 13 -54.47 -34.24 2.79
C GLN A 13 -53.24 -35.05 3.21
N VAL A 14 -52.72 -34.78 4.41
CA VAL A 14 -51.66 -35.57 5.06
C VAL A 14 -52.31 -36.50 6.09
N SER A 15 -52.01 -37.80 6.00
CA SER A 15 -52.35 -38.83 6.98
C SER A 15 -51.09 -39.23 7.78
N PRO A 16 -51.19 -39.69 9.05
CA PRO A 16 -50.07 -39.65 9.99
C PRO A 16 -49.22 -40.94 9.97
N MET A 17 -47.90 -40.81 9.81
CA MET A 17 -46.90 -41.84 10.08
C MET A 17 -45.96 -41.37 11.20
N MET A 18 -46.34 -41.63 12.46
CA MET A 18 -45.49 -41.38 13.64
C MET A 18 -45.64 -42.52 14.68
N PRO A 19 -45.09 -43.72 14.39
CA PRO A 19 -44.55 -44.55 15.49
C PRO A 19 -43.07 -44.95 15.33
N LYS A 20 -42.52 -44.95 14.11
CA LYS A 20 -41.17 -45.52 13.84
C LYS A 20 -39.99 -44.62 14.24
N LEU A 21 -40.19 -43.31 14.39
CA LEU A 21 -39.13 -42.37 14.76
C LEU A 21 -38.82 -42.38 16.27
N SER A 22 -39.80 -42.69 17.11
CA SER A 22 -39.63 -42.75 18.57
C SER A 22 -38.76 -43.94 18.99
N GLU A 23 -38.91 -45.10 18.34
CA GLU A 23 -38.12 -46.30 18.64
C GLU A 23 -36.66 -46.16 18.16
N GLN A 24 -36.43 -45.50 17.02
CA GLN A 24 -35.07 -45.25 16.51
C GLN A 24 -34.29 -44.24 17.37
N LEU A 25 -34.99 -43.29 17.99
CA LEU A 25 -34.37 -42.30 18.86
C LEU A 25 -33.96 -42.91 20.22
N GLU A 26 -34.76 -43.80 20.79
CA GLU A 26 -34.42 -44.49 22.06
C GLU A 26 -33.32 -45.54 21.89
N ALA A 27 -33.27 -46.25 20.76
CA ALA A 27 -32.16 -47.16 20.45
C ALA A 27 -30.82 -46.40 20.34
N SER A 28 -30.84 -45.16 19.84
CA SER A 28 -29.64 -44.33 19.69
C SER A 28 -29.15 -43.76 21.02
N LYS A 29 -30.05 -43.35 21.93
CA LYS A 29 -29.70 -42.84 23.28
C LYS A 29 -29.05 -43.92 24.16
N ASN A 30 -29.51 -45.16 24.07
CA ASN A 30 -28.92 -46.26 24.84
C ASN A 30 -27.51 -46.66 24.35
N LYS A 31 -27.20 -46.44 23.07
CA LYS A 31 -25.88 -46.68 22.50
C LYS A 31 -24.84 -45.63 22.94
N VAL A 32 -25.27 -44.38 23.15
CA VAL A 32 -24.41 -43.29 23.66
C VAL A 32 -24.04 -43.48 25.13
N LYS A 33 -25.01 -43.88 25.98
CA LYS A 33 -24.75 -44.16 27.40
C LYS A 33 -23.76 -45.32 27.64
N GLY A 34 -23.72 -46.31 26.74
CA GLY A 34 -22.76 -47.42 26.82
C GLY A 34 -21.31 -47.04 26.48
N VAL A 35 -21.10 -45.93 25.76
CA VAL A 35 -19.77 -45.41 25.40
C VAL A 35 -19.23 -44.51 26.51
N GLU A 36 -20.08 -43.66 27.10
CA GLU A 36 -19.70 -42.79 28.23
C GLU A 36 -19.24 -43.58 29.47
N ALA A 37 -19.88 -44.73 29.76
CA ALA A 37 -19.49 -45.60 30.87
C ALA A 37 -18.14 -46.33 30.66
N ARG A 38 -17.68 -46.50 29.42
CA ARG A 38 -16.36 -47.12 29.11
C ARG A 38 -15.22 -46.09 29.10
N VAL A 39 -15.52 -44.82 28.84
CA VAL A 39 -14.54 -43.72 28.88
C VAL A 39 -14.27 -43.29 30.33
N ALA A 40 -15.26 -43.37 31.22
CA ALA A 40 -15.09 -43.04 32.64
C ALA A 40 -14.23 -44.05 33.44
N ALA A 41 -13.93 -45.23 32.88
CA ALA A 41 -13.13 -46.27 33.53
C ALA A 41 -11.63 -46.25 33.14
N LEU A 42 -11.18 -45.29 32.32
CA LEU A 42 -9.80 -45.21 31.80
C LEU A 42 -9.00 -44.00 32.29
N VAL A 43 -9.46 -43.29 33.33
CA VAL A 43 -8.73 -42.15 33.91
C VAL A 43 -8.72 -42.24 35.43
N GLU A 44 -7.73 -42.95 35.97
CA GLU A 44 -7.09 -42.55 37.23
C GLU A 44 -5.58 -42.45 36.97
N PRO A 45 -4.92 -41.32 37.30
CA PRO A 45 -3.50 -41.18 37.09
C PRO A 45 -2.72 -41.98 38.15
N ASP A 46 -1.87 -42.90 37.70
CA ASP A 46 -0.89 -43.59 38.54
C ASP A 46 0.09 -42.56 39.16
N PRO A 47 0.13 -42.41 40.50
CA PRO A 47 1.03 -41.47 41.18
C PRO A 47 2.53 -41.78 40.96
N GLY A 48 2.88 -43.00 40.53
CA GLY A 48 4.23 -43.38 40.16
C GLY A 48 4.71 -42.73 38.85
N LEU A 49 3.81 -42.54 37.88
CA LEU A 49 4.13 -41.97 36.56
C LEU A 49 4.41 -40.46 36.63
N ALA A 50 3.68 -39.72 37.47
CA ALA A 50 3.92 -38.29 37.67
C ALA A 50 5.29 -38.00 38.31
N LYS A 51 5.76 -38.89 39.20
CA LYS A 51 7.08 -38.77 39.85
C LYS A 51 8.23 -39.18 38.92
N ALA A 52 8.02 -40.17 38.05
CA ALA A 52 8.96 -40.53 36.99
C ALA A 52 9.10 -39.39 35.94
N TRP A 53 7.99 -38.74 35.59
CA TRP A 53 7.96 -37.63 34.63
C TRP A 53 8.66 -36.36 35.17
N MET A 54 8.50 -36.05 36.47
CA MET A 54 9.24 -34.94 37.09
C MET A 54 10.76 -35.18 37.18
N ASN A 55 11.20 -36.44 37.33
CA ASN A 55 12.63 -36.77 37.31
C ASN A 55 13.22 -36.76 35.89
N ALA A 56 12.41 -37.02 34.85
CA ALA A 56 12.82 -36.94 33.44
C ALA A 56 12.96 -35.49 32.93
N ARG A 57 12.33 -34.51 33.60
CA ARG A 57 12.37 -33.09 33.23
C ARG A 57 13.75 -32.42 33.37
N PHE A 58 14.74 -33.06 34.03
CA PHE A 58 16.02 -32.42 34.39
C PHE A 58 17.30 -32.96 33.74
N ARG A 59 17.27 -33.73 32.64
CA ARG A 59 18.51 -34.03 31.88
C ARG A 59 18.35 -33.84 30.38
N ARG A 60 19.30 -33.08 29.82
CA ARG A 60 19.29 -32.45 28.48
C ARG A 60 19.48 -33.43 27.31
N GLU A 61 19.62 -34.73 27.56
CA GLU A 61 19.99 -35.74 26.56
C GLU A 61 18.86 -36.74 26.20
N GLY A 62 17.69 -36.68 26.84
CA GLY A 62 16.60 -37.66 26.63
C GLY A 62 15.48 -37.25 25.65
N ARG A 63 15.59 -36.10 24.96
CA ARG A 63 14.49 -35.60 24.09
C ARG A 63 14.46 -36.25 22.71
N GLU A 64 15.62 -36.65 22.20
CA GLU A 64 15.74 -37.26 20.88
C GLU A 64 15.34 -38.75 20.92
N GLU A 65 15.76 -39.49 21.95
CA GLU A 65 15.38 -40.90 22.14
C GLU A 65 13.89 -41.11 22.44
N ALA A 66 13.26 -40.26 23.27
CA ALA A 66 11.83 -40.36 23.55
C ALA A 66 10.98 -40.01 22.31
N MET A 67 11.46 -39.11 21.46
CA MET A 67 10.79 -38.71 20.22
C MET A 67 11.00 -39.73 19.10
N LEU A 68 12.21 -40.32 18.99
CA LEU A 68 12.51 -41.45 18.11
C LEU A 68 11.76 -42.72 18.53
N ALA A 69 11.58 -42.97 19.83
CA ALA A 69 10.75 -44.07 20.34
C ALA A 69 9.28 -43.88 20.00
N LEU A 70 8.75 -42.65 20.07
CA LEU A 70 7.38 -42.34 19.63
C LEU A 70 7.21 -42.51 18.12
N VAL A 71 8.22 -42.14 17.32
CA VAL A 71 8.23 -42.37 15.86
C VAL A 71 8.34 -43.87 15.54
N HIS A 72 9.10 -44.65 16.32
CA HIS A 72 9.19 -46.10 16.19
C HIS A 72 7.92 -46.85 16.61
N GLU A 73 7.17 -46.35 17.61
CA GLU A 73 5.87 -46.91 18.01
C GLU A 73 4.75 -46.62 16.99
N VAL A 74 4.88 -45.55 16.21
CA VAL A 74 3.95 -45.18 15.13
C VAL A 74 4.35 -45.83 13.78
N ASP A 75 5.55 -46.43 13.71
CA ASP A 75 6.10 -47.13 12.55
C ASP A 75 6.23 -48.65 12.76
N PRO A 76 5.09 -49.37 12.87
CA PRO A 76 5.03 -50.72 12.33
C PRO A 76 3.76 -50.91 11.49
N ILE A 77 3.50 -50.00 10.55
CA ILE A 77 2.58 -50.29 9.45
C ILE A 77 3.41 -50.16 8.19
N SER A 78 3.75 -51.29 7.58
CA SER A 78 4.57 -51.32 6.38
C SER A 78 3.94 -50.42 5.31
N ALA A 79 4.76 -49.78 4.47
CA ALA A 79 4.30 -49.01 3.30
C ALA A 79 3.45 -49.84 2.31
N GLN A 80 3.33 -51.15 2.55
CA GLN A 80 2.46 -52.09 1.86
C GLN A 80 1.06 -52.20 2.50
N GLU A 81 0.94 -52.11 3.83
CA GLU A 81 -0.33 -52.10 4.57
C GLU A 81 -1.05 -50.74 4.48
N LEU A 82 -0.31 -49.63 4.30
CA LEU A 82 -0.87 -48.29 4.07
C LEU A 82 -1.49 -48.10 2.66
N ARG A 83 -1.31 -49.05 1.73
CA ARG A 83 -1.80 -48.95 0.34
C ARG A 83 -3.28 -49.29 0.14
N GLU A 84 -3.97 -49.86 1.13
CA GLU A 84 -5.34 -50.37 0.94
C GLU A 84 -6.47 -49.40 1.39
N GLY A 85 -6.15 -48.23 1.96
CA GLY A 85 -7.11 -47.18 2.31
C GLY A 85 -6.73 -45.82 1.71
N PHE A 86 -7.21 -45.51 0.49
CA PHE A 86 -6.51 -44.57 -0.41
C PHE A 86 -6.67 -43.06 -0.14
N GLU A 87 -7.50 -42.63 0.82
CA GLU A 87 -7.73 -41.19 1.04
C GLU A 87 -7.47 -40.72 2.47
N GLU A 88 -7.85 -41.49 3.49
CA GLU A 88 -7.59 -41.18 4.90
C GLU A 88 -6.11 -41.30 5.25
N THR A 89 -5.43 -42.29 4.67
CA THR A 89 -3.98 -42.50 4.83
C THR A 89 -3.15 -41.38 4.22
N ARG A 90 -3.53 -40.89 3.03
CA ARG A 90 -2.85 -39.76 2.37
C ARG A 90 -2.98 -38.46 3.18
N ARG A 91 -4.14 -38.26 3.83
CA ARG A 91 -4.38 -37.11 4.73
C ARG A 91 -3.57 -37.22 6.02
N LEU A 92 -3.43 -38.43 6.58
CA LEU A 92 -2.61 -38.66 7.77
C LEU A 92 -1.11 -38.50 7.48
N SER A 93 -0.60 -39.04 6.37
CA SER A 93 0.79 -38.82 5.94
C SER A 93 1.11 -37.34 5.71
N ALA A 94 0.18 -36.59 5.11
CA ALA A 94 0.34 -35.14 4.94
C ALA A 94 0.36 -34.39 6.29
N ALA A 95 -0.44 -34.83 7.28
CA ALA A 95 -0.43 -34.27 8.63
C ALA A 95 0.87 -34.57 9.38
N VAL A 96 1.42 -35.78 9.24
CA VAL A 96 2.71 -36.18 9.83
C VAL A 96 3.88 -35.40 9.22
N GLU A 97 3.90 -35.23 7.90
CA GLU A 97 4.94 -34.42 7.24
C GLU A 97 4.85 -32.93 7.61
N SER A 98 3.63 -32.40 7.75
CA SER A 98 3.41 -31.03 8.25
C SER A 98 3.91 -30.89 9.70
N PHE A 99 3.65 -31.89 10.55
CA PHE A 99 4.15 -31.92 11.93
C PHE A 99 5.67 -32.01 12.02
N ARG A 100 6.30 -32.85 11.18
CA ARG A 100 7.77 -32.91 11.06
C ARG A 100 8.37 -31.57 10.60
N GLY A 101 7.71 -30.90 9.66
CA GLY A 101 8.05 -29.54 9.24
C GLY A 101 8.00 -28.54 10.40
N LEU A 102 6.92 -28.58 11.19
CA LEU A 102 6.72 -27.76 12.38
C LEU A 102 7.83 -27.98 13.42
N CYS A 103 8.20 -29.24 13.71
CA CYS A 103 9.29 -29.57 14.64
C CYS A 103 10.64 -28.99 14.17
N ARG A 104 10.97 -29.12 12.89
CA ARG A 104 12.21 -28.55 12.34
C ARG A 104 12.25 -27.02 12.44
N GLN A 105 11.11 -26.35 12.22
CA GLN A 105 11.01 -24.90 12.37
C GLN A 105 11.15 -24.46 13.84
N LEU A 106 10.61 -25.24 14.79
CA LEU A 106 10.78 -25.02 16.22
C LEU A 106 12.24 -25.15 16.65
N ASP A 107 12.93 -26.19 16.22
CA ASP A 107 14.34 -26.41 16.53
C ASP A 107 15.21 -25.29 15.96
N ALA A 108 15.01 -24.94 14.68
CA ALA A 108 15.72 -23.84 14.03
C ALA A 108 15.40 -22.46 14.63
N ALA A 109 14.25 -22.28 15.28
CA ALA A 109 13.91 -21.05 16.00
C ALA A 109 14.56 -21.03 17.40
N ASN A 110 14.63 -22.17 18.08
CA ASN A 110 15.23 -22.29 19.41
C ASN A 110 16.75 -22.21 19.38
N GLU A 111 17.39 -22.73 18.32
CA GLU A 111 18.84 -22.63 18.11
C GLU A 111 19.32 -21.18 17.93
N ARG A 112 18.44 -20.26 17.51
CA ARG A 112 18.77 -18.83 17.37
C ARG A 112 18.88 -18.07 18.71
N GLY A 113 18.52 -18.72 19.83
CA GLY A 113 18.67 -18.18 21.19
C GLY A 113 17.64 -17.12 21.57
N GLU A 114 16.98 -17.28 22.73
CA GLU A 114 16.03 -16.30 23.29
C GLU A 114 16.71 -15.04 23.88
N ASP A 115 18.03 -15.07 24.11
CA ASP A 115 18.74 -14.07 24.93
C ASP A 115 19.26 -12.84 24.18
N LYS A 116 18.84 -12.63 22.94
CA LYS A 116 19.10 -11.38 22.23
C LYS A 116 17.83 -10.90 21.57
N ILE A 117 17.13 -10.01 22.29
CA ILE A 117 16.12 -9.11 21.72
C ILE A 117 16.88 -8.14 20.77
N LEU A 118 17.23 -8.67 19.61
CA LEU A 118 17.93 -8.02 18.51
C LEU A 118 16.88 -7.44 17.57
N GLY A 119 16.80 -6.12 17.46
CA GLY A 119 16.15 -5.40 16.35
C GLY A 119 14.64 -5.63 16.11
N LYS A 120 13.91 -4.55 15.81
CA LYS A 120 12.47 -4.62 15.48
C LYS A 120 12.13 -5.56 14.32
N PHE A 121 13.08 -5.75 13.40
CA PHE A 121 12.92 -6.58 12.21
C PHE A 121 12.83 -8.08 12.53
N VAL A 122 13.64 -8.55 13.48
CA VAL A 122 13.62 -9.94 13.96
C VAL A 122 12.31 -10.26 14.69
N GLY A 123 11.72 -9.27 15.39
CA GLY A 123 10.43 -9.44 16.08
C GLY A 123 9.27 -9.73 15.12
N GLN A 124 9.21 -9.07 13.96
CA GLN A 124 8.15 -9.33 12.98
C GLN A 124 8.35 -10.69 12.28
N GLN A 125 9.60 -11.07 11.95
CA GLN A 125 9.88 -12.40 11.40
C GLN A 125 9.54 -13.52 12.37
N GLN A 126 9.87 -13.34 13.65
CA GLN A 126 9.48 -14.27 14.70
C GLN A 126 7.96 -14.38 14.77
N LYS A 127 7.23 -13.26 14.68
CA LYS A 127 5.77 -13.27 14.66
C LYS A 127 5.21 -14.02 13.44
N ASP A 128 5.71 -13.75 12.25
CA ASP A 128 5.23 -14.39 11.01
C ASP A 128 5.52 -15.90 11.01
N ALA A 129 6.69 -16.31 11.49
CA ALA A 129 7.02 -17.72 11.69
C ALA A 129 6.04 -18.37 12.68
N ARG A 130 5.72 -17.72 13.81
CA ARG A 130 4.75 -18.23 14.79
C ARG A 130 3.32 -18.27 14.25
N ILE A 131 2.91 -17.30 13.42
CA ILE A 131 1.62 -17.33 12.72
C ILE A 131 1.56 -18.50 11.73
N GLN A 132 2.63 -18.74 10.98
CA GLN A 132 2.70 -19.89 10.08
C GLN A 132 2.62 -21.21 10.85
N MET A 133 3.30 -21.30 12.01
CA MET A 133 3.18 -22.45 12.90
C MET A 133 1.73 -22.68 13.38
N LEU A 134 0.96 -21.63 13.67
CA LEU A 134 -0.47 -21.78 14.01
C LEU A 134 -1.28 -22.37 12.85
N ARG A 135 -1.01 -21.95 11.61
CA ARG A 135 -1.67 -22.48 10.40
C ARG A 135 -1.33 -23.96 10.17
N ASP A 136 -0.08 -24.33 10.43
CA ASP A 136 0.39 -25.70 10.30
C ASP A 136 -0.27 -26.58 11.38
N ILE A 137 -0.32 -26.13 12.63
CA ILE A 137 -1.04 -26.80 13.73
C ILE A 137 -2.53 -27.00 13.39
N ASP A 138 -3.19 -26.00 12.82
CA ASP A 138 -4.58 -26.10 12.40
C ASP A 138 -4.77 -27.09 11.23
N THR A 139 -3.79 -27.20 10.35
CA THR A 139 -3.79 -28.17 9.26
C THR A 139 -3.62 -29.58 9.78
N VAL A 140 -2.69 -29.82 10.71
CA VAL A 140 -2.52 -31.11 11.40
C VAL A 140 -3.80 -31.49 12.16
N SER A 141 -4.38 -30.56 12.92
CA SER A 141 -5.62 -30.78 13.67
C SER A 141 -6.80 -31.18 12.78
N ARG A 142 -6.96 -30.52 11.62
CA ARG A 142 -7.99 -30.88 10.62
C ARG A 142 -7.72 -32.24 9.99
N GLY A 143 -6.46 -32.56 9.69
CA GLY A 143 -6.05 -33.86 9.16
C GLY A 143 -6.40 -35.01 10.10
N ILE A 144 -6.08 -34.88 11.39
CA ILE A 144 -6.39 -35.88 12.42
C ILE A 144 -7.90 -36.03 12.57
N LYS A 145 -8.65 -34.92 12.67
CA LYS A 145 -10.12 -34.95 12.76
C LYS A 145 -10.75 -35.63 11.54
N ALA A 146 -10.23 -35.38 10.34
CA ALA A 146 -10.72 -35.98 9.10
C ALA A 146 -10.37 -37.47 8.97
N ALA A 147 -9.28 -37.92 9.58
CA ALA A 147 -8.90 -39.34 9.65
C ALA A 147 -9.81 -40.16 10.58
N GLY A 148 -10.69 -39.50 11.35
CA GLY A 148 -11.73 -40.15 12.13
C GLY A 148 -11.18 -41.01 13.27
N LEU A 149 -11.82 -42.17 13.49
CA LEU A 149 -11.48 -43.11 14.56
C LEU A 149 -10.36 -44.10 14.17
N CYS A 150 -9.57 -43.82 13.13
CA CYS A 150 -8.47 -44.71 12.80
C CYS A 150 -7.51 -44.80 14.00
N GLU A 151 -6.94 -45.99 14.22
CA GLU A 151 -6.13 -46.27 15.41
C GLU A 151 -4.97 -45.28 15.57
N ALA A 152 -4.36 -44.87 14.45
CA ALA A 152 -3.29 -43.89 14.42
C ALA A 152 -3.75 -42.47 14.83
N ALA A 153 -4.94 -42.04 14.43
CA ALA A 153 -5.51 -40.76 14.86
C ALA A 153 -5.82 -40.77 16.37
N ASN A 154 -6.26 -41.90 16.92
CA ASN A 154 -6.53 -42.05 18.36
C ASN A 154 -5.25 -42.06 19.21
N LYS A 155 -4.12 -42.49 18.64
CA LYS A 155 -2.80 -42.45 19.29
C LYS A 155 -2.10 -41.10 19.14
N PHE A 156 -2.62 -40.18 18.32
CA PHE A 156 -1.98 -38.88 18.12
C PHE A 156 -2.06 -38.03 19.40
N PRO A 157 -0.95 -37.38 19.83
CA PRO A 157 -0.88 -36.61 21.08
C PRO A 157 -1.63 -35.25 20.97
N LEU A 158 -2.96 -35.30 20.91
CA LEU A 158 -3.83 -34.12 20.73
C LEU A 158 -3.67 -33.08 21.84
N ALA A 159 -3.44 -33.51 23.08
CA ALA A 159 -3.22 -32.62 24.21
C ALA A 159 -1.92 -31.80 24.05
N GLN A 160 -0.86 -32.41 23.51
CA GLN A 160 0.41 -31.76 23.24
C GLN A 160 0.30 -30.80 22.07
N LEU A 161 -0.44 -31.16 21.02
CA LEU A 161 -0.70 -30.26 19.89
C LEU A 161 -1.50 -29.02 20.33
N ALA A 162 -2.49 -29.20 21.21
CA ALA A 162 -3.25 -28.10 21.79
C ALA A 162 -2.37 -27.20 22.69
N ALA A 163 -1.55 -27.78 23.57
CA ALA A 163 -0.62 -27.03 24.42
C ALA A 163 0.39 -26.21 23.58
N LEU A 164 0.91 -26.79 22.49
CA LEU A 164 1.78 -26.09 21.55
C LEU A 164 1.04 -24.92 20.87
N LYS A 165 -0.21 -25.13 20.46
CA LYS A 165 -1.04 -24.07 19.87
C LYS A 165 -1.19 -22.88 20.82
N ASP A 166 -1.48 -23.15 22.09
CA ASP A 166 -1.66 -22.11 23.09
C ASP A 166 -0.33 -21.39 23.40
N GLN A 167 0.78 -22.13 23.48
CA GLN A 167 2.11 -21.54 23.64
C GLN A 167 2.48 -20.62 22.46
N VAL A 168 2.23 -21.06 21.22
CA VAL A 168 2.52 -20.26 20.02
C VAL A 168 1.61 -19.03 19.97
N ARG A 169 0.33 -19.14 20.37
CA ARG A 169 -0.57 -17.98 20.51
C ARG A 169 -0.05 -16.99 21.53
N GLU A 170 0.34 -17.45 22.72
CA GLU A 170 0.89 -16.58 23.77
C GLU A 170 2.16 -15.87 23.28
N GLN A 171 3.00 -16.56 22.50
CA GLN A 171 4.18 -15.94 21.88
C GLN A 171 3.80 -14.88 20.83
N VAL A 172 2.80 -15.12 19.99
CA VAL A 172 2.28 -14.11 19.06
C VAL A 172 1.71 -12.92 19.83
N GLU A 173 0.93 -13.14 20.88
CA GLU A 173 0.36 -12.09 21.73
C GLU A 173 1.45 -11.27 22.44
N LYS A 174 2.51 -11.93 22.93
CA LYS A 174 3.68 -11.26 23.52
C LYS A 174 4.42 -10.43 22.47
N LEU A 175 4.60 -10.96 21.26
CA LEU A 175 5.20 -10.22 20.15
C LEU A 175 4.31 -9.05 19.71
N ASP A 176 2.99 -9.19 19.75
CA ASP A 176 2.02 -8.12 19.48
C ASP A 176 2.04 -7.03 20.56
N ALA A 177 2.14 -7.42 21.83
CA ALA A 177 2.27 -6.49 22.95
C ALA A 177 3.65 -5.80 22.96
N ALA A 178 4.71 -6.49 22.54
CA ALA A 178 6.05 -5.90 22.39
C ALA A 178 6.15 -5.01 21.14
N ASN A 179 5.39 -5.34 20.08
CA ASN A 179 5.17 -4.54 18.89
C ASN A 179 3.93 -3.63 19.04
N LEU A 180 3.60 -3.20 20.27
CA LEU A 180 2.65 -2.09 20.45
C LEU A 180 2.99 -1.04 19.41
N PRO A 181 2.02 -0.62 18.56
CA PRO A 181 2.30 0.26 17.44
C PRO A 181 3.05 1.45 18.01
N GLN A 182 4.34 1.50 17.72
CA GLN A 182 5.11 2.67 18.11
C GLN A 182 4.35 3.83 17.49
N ALA A 183 4.10 4.86 18.30
CA ALA A 183 3.48 6.08 17.81
C ALA A 183 4.12 6.37 16.45
N PRO A 184 3.33 6.49 15.37
CA PRO A 184 3.84 6.47 14.02
C PRO A 184 5.02 7.45 13.96
N ARG A 185 6.19 6.95 13.53
CA ARG A 185 7.35 7.82 13.32
C ARG A 185 7.02 8.69 12.10
N LEU A 186 6.25 9.74 12.33
CA LEU A 186 5.90 10.74 11.35
C LEU A 186 7.13 11.63 11.15
N MET A 187 8.17 11.12 10.49
CA MET A 187 9.29 11.97 10.09
C MET A 187 8.81 12.93 9.00
N CYS A 188 9.16 14.20 9.10
CA CYS A 188 8.83 15.20 8.09
C CYS A 188 9.94 16.24 8.02
N ALA A 189 9.99 16.99 6.92
CA ALA A 189 11.04 17.99 6.69
C ALA A 189 11.18 18.99 7.86
N ALA A 190 10.06 19.38 8.49
CA ALA A 190 10.08 20.29 9.63
C ALA A 190 10.84 19.73 10.86
N LYS A 191 10.79 18.41 11.10
CA LYS A 191 11.47 17.77 12.24
C LYS A 191 12.99 17.68 12.07
N VAL A 192 13.46 17.76 10.82
CA VAL A 192 14.89 17.63 10.47
C VAL A 192 15.45 18.90 9.84
N ALA A 193 14.74 20.03 9.99
CA ALA A 193 15.17 21.32 9.47
C ALA A 193 16.37 21.92 10.22
N THR A 194 16.68 21.42 11.42
CA THR A 194 17.83 21.82 12.24
C THR A 194 18.87 20.72 12.31
N LEU A 195 20.12 21.09 12.62
CA LEU A 195 21.21 20.12 12.78
C LEU A 195 20.88 19.11 13.89
N GLU A 196 20.37 19.59 15.02
CA GLU A 196 19.98 18.77 16.16
C GLU A 196 18.86 17.80 15.80
N GLY A 197 17.85 18.28 15.05
CA GLY A 197 16.75 17.45 14.58
C GLY A 197 17.21 16.36 13.62
N ALA A 198 18.03 16.71 12.64
CA ALA A 198 18.59 15.76 11.68
C ALA A 198 19.48 14.70 12.35
N VAL A 199 20.38 15.11 13.25
CA VAL A 199 21.27 14.18 13.97
C VAL A 199 20.48 13.27 14.91
N ALA A 200 19.49 13.80 15.62
CA ALA A 200 18.64 13.00 16.50
C ALA A 200 17.84 11.96 15.70
N ALA A 201 17.31 12.33 14.54
CA ALA A 201 16.62 11.41 13.64
C ALA A 201 17.56 10.30 13.15
N ILE A 202 18.77 10.63 12.70
CA ILE A 202 19.77 9.64 12.27
C ILE A 202 20.10 8.67 13.41
N ALA A 203 20.38 9.18 14.61
CA ALA A 203 20.66 8.35 15.79
C ALA A 203 19.52 7.37 16.12
N ASP A 204 18.28 7.81 16.01
CA ASP A 204 17.08 7.01 16.31
C ASP A 204 16.76 5.97 15.22
N ILE A 205 17.16 6.24 13.97
CA ILE A 205 16.99 5.30 12.85
C ILE A 205 18.11 4.26 12.84
N THR A 206 19.37 4.68 12.98
CA THR A 206 20.54 3.78 12.92
C THR A 206 20.83 3.07 14.25
N GLY A 207 20.37 3.62 15.37
CA GLY A 207 20.76 3.16 16.70
C GLY A 207 22.20 3.54 17.09
N ASP A 208 22.90 4.34 16.28
CA ASP A 208 24.32 4.68 16.46
C ASP A 208 24.49 6.13 16.94
N LYS A 209 24.61 6.30 18.26
CA LYS A 209 24.84 7.61 18.89
C LYS A 209 26.24 8.16 18.60
N ALA A 210 27.23 7.31 18.36
CA ALA A 210 28.59 7.77 18.09
C ALA A 210 28.68 8.40 16.70
N LEU A 211 28.05 7.76 15.71
CA LEU A 211 27.89 8.32 14.36
C LEU A 211 27.22 9.70 14.43
N ALA A 212 26.13 9.83 15.18
CA ALA A 212 25.40 11.07 15.37
C ALA A 212 26.27 12.21 15.94
N GLU A 213 27.05 11.96 16.99
CA GLU A 213 27.99 12.96 17.52
C GLU A 213 29.12 13.28 16.54
N GLY A 214 29.60 12.28 15.80
CA GLY A 214 30.56 12.49 14.71
C GLY A 214 30.03 13.42 13.62
N LEU A 215 28.75 13.31 13.26
CA LEU A 215 28.10 14.17 12.28
C LEU A 215 27.95 15.62 12.78
N LYS A 216 27.68 15.83 14.08
CA LYS A 216 27.71 17.17 14.68
C LYS A 216 29.10 17.80 14.59
N ALA A 217 30.13 17.01 14.89
CA ALA A 217 31.51 17.47 14.77
C ALA A 217 31.89 17.78 13.31
N ALA A 218 31.41 16.97 12.35
CA ALA A 218 31.59 17.19 10.92
C ALA A 218 30.92 18.48 10.44
N ALA A 219 29.71 18.79 10.93
CA ALA A 219 29.05 20.07 10.66
C ALA A 219 29.89 21.28 11.11
N GLY A 220 30.62 21.15 12.22
CA GLY A 220 31.55 22.18 12.70
C GLY A 220 32.71 22.47 11.75
N ARG A 221 33.08 21.50 10.90
CA ARG A 221 34.16 21.56 9.91
C ARG A 221 33.68 21.84 8.49
N ALA A 222 32.37 21.84 8.24
CA ALA A 222 31.83 22.11 6.91
C ALA A 222 32.02 23.60 6.53
N ASP A 223 32.39 23.84 5.27
CA ASP A 223 32.56 25.19 4.73
C ASP A 223 31.25 25.98 4.74
N ASP A 224 30.15 25.33 4.38
CA ASP A 224 28.79 25.86 4.47
C ASP A 224 27.95 25.03 5.44
N LYS A 225 27.80 25.55 6.66
CA LYS A 225 27.04 24.89 7.72
C LYS A 225 25.55 24.80 7.41
N ALA A 226 24.98 25.79 6.74
CA ALA A 226 23.55 25.81 6.44
C ALA A 226 23.22 24.77 5.36
N ALA A 227 24.03 24.70 4.30
CA ALA A 227 23.92 23.65 3.29
C ALA A 227 24.13 22.26 3.90
N PHE A 228 25.16 22.09 4.74
CA PHE A 228 25.39 20.83 5.45
C PHE A 228 24.18 20.40 6.29
N THR A 229 23.59 21.32 7.07
CA THR A 229 22.41 21.03 7.88
C THR A 229 21.21 20.61 7.02
N ARG A 230 20.93 21.35 5.94
CA ARG A 230 19.84 21.01 5.00
C ARG A 230 20.05 19.64 4.36
N ASP A 231 21.25 19.37 3.89
CA ASP A 231 21.59 18.12 3.19
C ASP A 231 21.57 16.94 4.17
N LEU A 232 21.98 17.14 5.44
CA LEU A 232 21.88 16.12 6.48
C LEU A 232 20.42 15.84 6.85
N GLY A 233 19.58 16.88 6.93
CA GLY A 233 18.14 16.72 7.11
C GLY A 233 17.50 15.90 5.98
N SER A 234 17.92 16.15 4.74
CA SER A 234 17.51 15.36 3.58
C SER A 234 17.98 13.91 3.69
N PHE A 235 19.22 13.67 4.13
CA PHE A 235 19.72 12.31 4.38
C PHE A 235 18.90 11.58 5.47
N ALA A 236 18.48 12.28 6.53
CA ALA A 236 17.60 11.71 7.56
C ALA A 236 16.24 11.30 6.98
N LEU A 237 15.64 12.10 6.08
CA LEU A 237 14.40 11.74 5.37
C LEU A 237 14.60 10.52 4.47
N LEU A 238 15.72 10.46 3.75
CA LEU A 238 16.08 9.30 2.93
C LEU A 238 16.14 8.03 3.78
N LEU A 239 16.82 8.07 4.92
CA LEU A 239 16.93 6.93 5.82
C LEU A 239 15.57 6.49 6.37
N ASP A 240 14.74 7.43 6.79
CA ASP A 240 13.41 7.13 7.32
C ASP A 240 12.56 6.41 6.27
N GLN A 241 12.46 7.00 5.08
CA GLN A 241 11.69 6.45 3.95
C GLN A 241 12.26 5.11 3.49
N ALA A 242 13.58 5.00 3.29
CA ALA A 242 14.22 3.77 2.84
C ALA A 242 14.05 2.62 3.86
N SER A 243 14.11 2.90 5.17
CA SER A 243 13.99 1.89 6.25
C SER A 243 12.62 1.21 6.37
N SER A 244 11.64 1.64 5.58
CA SER A 244 10.28 1.10 5.58
C SER A 244 9.68 1.00 4.19
N ALA A 245 10.45 1.27 3.14
CA ALA A 245 9.96 1.24 1.78
C ALA A 245 9.88 -0.22 1.28
N PRO A 246 8.83 -0.61 0.55
CA PRO A 246 8.76 -1.91 -0.10
C PRO A 246 9.93 -2.10 -1.08
N ASP A 247 10.27 -3.35 -1.34
CA ASP A 247 11.16 -3.73 -2.43
C ASP A 247 10.32 -4.15 -3.65
N TYR A 248 9.91 -3.17 -4.46
CA TYR A 248 9.01 -3.41 -5.59
C TYR A 248 9.59 -4.32 -6.65
N SER A 249 10.92 -4.45 -6.72
CA SER A 249 11.58 -5.45 -7.57
C SER A 249 11.21 -6.89 -7.21
N MET A 250 10.91 -7.14 -5.93
CA MET A 250 10.52 -8.44 -5.39
C MET A 250 9.00 -8.55 -5.19
N THR A 251 8.38 -7.51 -4.65
CA THR A 251 6.97 -7.53 -4.25
C THR A 251 6.01 -7.20 -5.40
N ARG A 252 6.49 -6.61 -6.50
CA ARG A 252 5.71 -6.17 -7.67
C ARG A 252 4.62 -5.14 -7.32
N MET A 253 3.82 -4.67 -8.28
CA MET A 253 2.61 -3.88 -7.96
C MET A 253 1.48 -4.75 -7.37
N GLY A 254 0.65 -4.22 -6.46
CA GLY A 254 -0.44 -5.01 -5.85
C GLY A 254 -1.17 -4.38 -4.66
N TRP A 255 -2.16 -5.10 -4.11
CA TRP A 255 -3.04 -4.65 -3.02
C TRP A 255 -2.49 -4.89 -1.60
N HIS A 256 -1.18 -5.15 -1.46
CA HIS A 256 -0.57 -5.55 -0.19
C HIS A 256 0.07 -4.38 0.58
N TYR A 257 -0.07 -3.15 0.07
CA TYR A 257 0.59 -1.95 0.58
C TYR A 257 -0.35 -1.04 1.37
N GLY A 258 0.19 0.07 1.90
CA GLY A 258 -0.61 1.09 2.56
C GLY A 258 -1.63 1.71 1.60
N TYR A 259 -2.85 1.98 2.08
CA TYR A 259 -3.92 2.59 1.30
C TYR A 259 -3.82 4.11 1.23
N SER A 260 -2.96 4.70 2.06
CA SER A 260 -2.78 6.13 2.15
C SER A 260 -1.32 6.54 2.35
N ARG A 261 -1.01 7.80 2.04
CA ARG A 261 0.28 8.42 2.38
C ARG A 261 0.53 8.39 3.89
N GLY A 262 -0.55 8.51 4.68
CA GLY A 262 -0.54 8.31 6.12
C GLY A 262 -0.11 6.90 6.52
N ASP A 263 -0.58 5.86 5.82
CA ASP A 263 -0.23 4.46 6.08
C ASP A 263 1.26 4.22 5.81
N TYR A 264 1.80 4.82 4.75
CA TYR A 264 3.23 4.79 4.46
C TYR A 264 4.06 5.45 5.56
N ARG A 265 3.66 6.65 6.02
CA ARG A 265 4.30 7.32 7.17
C ARG A 265 4.17 6.53 8.47
N ALA A 266 3.04 5.86 8.66
CA ALA A 266 2.78 4.99 9.80
C ALA A 266 3.49 3.63 9.69
N ARG A 267 4.12 3.34 8.54
CA ARG A 267 4.76 2.05 8.24
C ARG A 267 3.78 0.88 8.40
N ALA A 268 2.51 1.11 8.08
CA ALA A 268 1.41 0.16 8.25
C ALA A 268 1.36 -0.92 7.14
N GLN A 269 2.51 -1.27 6.58
CA GLN A 269 2.61 -2.26 5.51
C GLN A 269 2.39 -3.67 6.05
N GLN A 270 1.88 -4.57 5.20
CA GLN A 270 1.68 -5.96 5.58
C GLN A 270 3.02 -6.62 5.92
N PRO A 271 3.09 -7.46 6.97
CA PRO A 271 4.33 -8.14 7.36
C PRO A 271 5.04 -8.90 6.23
N PHE A 272 4.27 -9.55 5.36
CA PHE A 272 4.80 -10.26 4.20
C PHE A 272 5.58 -9.35 3.23
N VAL A 273 5.12 -8.11 3.03
CA VAL A 273 5.82 -7.12 2.20
C VAL A 273 7.16 -6.78 2.84
N MET A 274 7.17 -6.58 4.16
CA MET A 274 8.40 -6.29 4.91
C MET A 274 9.37 -7.46 4.89
N TYR A 275 8.88 -8.70 5.00
CA TYR A 275 9.71 -9.89 4.88
C TYR A 275 10.46 -9.94 3.55
N LEU A 276 9.78 -9.68 2.44
CA LEU A 276 10.42 -9.67 1.11
C LEU A 276 11.41 -8.50 0.94
N ALA A 277 11.20 -7.39 1.65
CA ALA A 277 12.08 -6.23 1.60
C ALA A 277 13.32 -6.35 2.52
N GLU A 278 13.42 -7.36 3.38
CA GLU A 278 14.43 -7.44 4.44
C GLU A 278 15.87 -7.20 3.96
N GLN A 279 16.30 -7.98 2.96
CA GLN A 279 17.67 -7.92 2.45
C GLN A 279 18.00 -6.52 1.92
N ARG A 280 17.02 -5.89 1.28
CA ARG A 280 17.18 -4.52 0.80
C ARG A 280 17.28 -3.53 1.94
N LEU A 281 16.44 -3.66 2.97
CA LEU A 281 16.45 -2.77 4.12
C LEU A 281 17.75 -2.85 4.91
N GLU A 282 18.30 -4.07 5.07
CA GLU A 282 19.63 -4.30 5.64
C GLU A 282 20.70 -3.61 4.79
N HIS A 283 20.73 -3.89 3.49
CA HIS A 283 21.67 -3.26 2.55
C HIS A 283 21.58 -1.71 2.56
N SER A 284 20.37 -1.18 2.60
CA SER A 284 20.11 0.26 2.71
C SER A 284 20.69 0.85 3.99
N GLY A 285 20.51 0.17 5.12
CA GLY A 285 21.07 0.58 6.41
C GLY A 285 22.60 0.56 6.42
N GLU A 286 23.21 -0.53 5.96
CA GLU A 286 24.67 -0.68 5.90
C GLU A 286 25.32 0.38 5.00
N ALA A 287 24.79 0.55 3.79
CA ALA A 287 25.36 1.48 2.83
C ALA A 287 25.16 2.95 3.26
N ALA A 288 24.07 3.25 3.95
CA ALA A 288 23.88 4.57 4.55
C ALA A 288 24.84 4.82 5.72
N HIS A 289 25.04 3.83 6.59
CA HIS A 289 26.02 3.92 7.68
C HIS A 289 27.43 4.15 7.14
N ALA A 290 27.82 3.40 6.10
CA ALA A 290 29.10 3.59 5.43
C ALA A 290 29.25 4.99 4.81
N ALA A 291 28.22 5.50 4.14
CA ALA A 291 28.22 6.84 3.56
C ALA A 291 28.36 7.93 4.63
N LEU A 292 27.59 7.85 5.73
CA LEU A 292 27.65 8.83 6.82
C LEU A 292 28.97 8.73 7.61
N SER A 293 29.52 7.53 7.79
CA SER A 293 30.84 7.35 8.43
C SER A 293 31.94 8.02 7.61
N LYS A 294 31.89 7.91 6.27
CA LYS A 294 32.81 8.66 5.39
C LYS A 294 32.71 10.18 5.64
N VAL A 295 31.51 10.72 5.84
CA VAL A 295 31.30 12.15 6.16
C VAL A 295 31.95 12.52 7.50
N VAL A 296 31.82 11.67 8.52
CA VAL A 296 32.43 11.89 9.84
C VAL A 296 33.95 12.00 9.77
N ASP A 297 34.59 11.17 8.95
CA ASP A 297 36.06 11.14 8.81
C ASP A 297 36.59 12.14 7.76
N SER A 298 35.69 12.76 7.00
CA SER A 298 36.06 13.62 5.88
C SER A 298 36.68 14.96 6.28
N LYS A 299 37.60 15.42 5.43
CA LYS A 299 38.12 16.80 5.42
C LYS A 299 37.19 17.77 4.68
N ALA A 300 36.31 17.27 3.82
CA ALA A 300 35.32 18.05 3.07
C ALA A 300 33.92 17.46 3.31
N PRO A 301 33.42 17.49 4.56
CA PRO A 301 32.23 16.73 4.95
C PRO A 301 30.97 17.14 4.18
N GLY A 302 30.84 18.40 3.75
CA GLY A 302 29.73 18.85 2.91
C GLY A 302 29.70 18.18 1.54
N LEU A 303 30.84 18.08 0.86
CA LEU A 303 30.92 17.45 -0.46
C LEU A 303 30.64 15.95 -0.37
N ASP A 304 31.26 15.26 0.60
CA ASP A 304 31.04 13.83 0.80
C ASP A 304 29.59 13.51 1.18
N LEU A 305 28.93 14.39 1.93
CA LEU A 305 27.52 14.25 2.27
C LEU A 305 26.63 14.38 1.03
N GLN A 306 26.89 15.36 0.16
CA GLN A 306 26.14 15.55 -1.09
C GLN A 306 26.33 14.39 -2.07
N GLU A 307 27.57 13.92 -2.26
CA GLU A 307 27.87 12.75 -3.08
C GLU A 307 27.19 11.49 -2.54
N GLY A 308 27.30 11.27 -1.22
CA GLY A 308 26.66 10.16 -0.52
C GLY A 308 25.14 10.19 -0.67
N LEU A 309 24.52 11.33 -0.39
CA LEU A 309 23.07 11.51 -0.51
C LEU A 309 22.59 11.29 -1.94
N THR A 310 23.27 11.88 -2.93
CA THR A 310 22.92 11.74 -4.34
C THR A 310 22.98 10.29 -4.79
N LYS A 311 24.10 9.61 -4.52
CA LYS A 311 24.27 8.21 -4.88
C LYS A 311 23.22 7.33 -4.21
N ARG A 312 23.04 7.48 -2.89
CA ARG A 312 22.07 6.68 -2.15
C ARG A 312 20.64 6.94 -2.60
N PHE A 313 20.25 8.18 -2.85
CA PHE A 313 18.90 8.46 -3.35
C PHE A 313 18.63 7.75 -4.68
N LEU A 314 19.56 7.82 -5.65
CA LEU A 314 19.43 7.14 -6.94
C LEU A 314 19.36 5.60 -6.78
N ASP A 315 20.24 5.03 -5.96
CA ASP A 315 20.22 3.59 -5.65
C ASP A 315 18.86 3.19 -5.03
N GLU A 316 18.37 3.96 -4.05
CA GLU A 316 17.13 3.67 -3.33
C GLU A 316 15.87 3.76 -4.20
N ILE A 317 15.87 4.58 -5.25
CA ILE A 317 14.73 4.63 -6.20
C ILE A 317 14.90 3.66 -7.39
N GLY A 318 15.89 2.76 -7.34
CA GLY A 318 16.07 1.73 -8.37
C GLY A 318 16.72 2.23 -9.68
N VAL A 319 17.44 3.36 -9.64
CA VAL A 319 18.17 3.89 -10.79
C VAL A 319 19.59 3.31 -10.80
N VAL A 320 19.88 2.48 -11.81
CA VAL A 320 21.23 1.91 -12.01
C VAL A 320 22.21 2.97 -12.57
N PRO A 321 23.52 2.89 -12.26
CA PRO A 321 24.52 3.88 -12.68
C PRO A 321 24.56 4.16 -14.19
N GLU A 322 24.36 3.12 -15.01
CA GLU A 322 24.36 3.24 -16.48
C GLU A 322 23.21 4.11 -16.97
N ARG A 323 22.05 4.05 -16.30
CA ARG A 323 20.87 4.86 -16.60
C ARG A 323 21.07 6.32 -16.21
N ALA A 324 21.74 6.56 -15.08
CA ALA A 324 22.05 7.91 -14.59
C ALA A 324 23.20 8.60 -15.34
N LYS A 325 23.81 7.95 -16.33
CA LYS A 325 24.94 8.50 -17.08
C LYS A 325 24.54 9.79 -17.80
N GLY A 326 25.16 10.90 -17.40
CA GLY A 326 24.95 12.23 -17.97
C GLY A 326 23.81 13.02 -17.33
N TRP A 327 23.10 12.43 -16.35
CA TRP A 327 22.18 13.18 -15.51
C TRP A 327 22.95 14.19 -14.66
N LYS A 328 22.28 15.27 -14.26
CA LYS A 328 22.85 16.30 -13.38
C LYS A 328 21.99 16.48 -12.12
N PRO A 329 21.87 15.46 -11.25
CA PRO A 329 21.10 15.59 -10.02
C PRO A 329 21.53 16.83 -9.24
N SER A 330 20.57 17.57 -8.73
CA SER A 330 20.81 18.76 -7.91
C SER A 330 20.38 18.49 -6.47
N MET A 331 21.09 19.10 -5.52
CA MET A 331 20.73 18.97 -4.11
C MET A 331 19.34 19.51 -3.81
N ASP A 332 18.93 20.58 -4.48
CA ASP A 332 17.59 21.15 -4.32
C ASP A 332 16.51 20.20 -4.89
N GLY A 333 16.76 19.56 -6.03
CA GLY A 333 15.86 18.55 -6.60
C GLY A 333 15.68 17.34 -5.68
N ILE A 334 16.78 16.80 -5.16
CA ILE A 334 16.77 15.65 -4.23
C ILE A 334 16.13 16.02 -2.89
N ALA A 335 16.50 17.16 -2.30
CA ALA A 335 15.93 17.63 -1.04
C ALA A 335 14.42 17.84 -1.17
N LYS A 336 13.97 18.44 -2.27
CA LYS A 336 12.55 18.60 -2.57
C LYS A 336 11.85 17.26 -2.74
N ALA A 337 12.43 16.33 -3.53
CA ALA A 337 11.89 15.00 -3.70
C ALA A 337 11.68 14.29 -2.35
N LEU A 338 12.68 14.34 -1.46
CA LEU A 338 12.61 13.75 -0.13
C LEU A 338 11.62 14.45 0.81
N ALA A 339 11.55 15.79 0.79
CA ALA A 339 10.60 16.56 1.57
C ALA A 339 9.13 16.26 1.19
N HIS A 340 8.90 15.93 -0.08
CA HIS A 340 7.61 15.49 -0.61
C HIS A 340 7.46 13.95 -0.65
N GLU A 341 8.33 13.21 0.03
CA GLU A 341 8.27 11.75 0.19
C GLU A 341 8.25 10.99 -1.15
N ALA A 342 8.90 11.51 -2.18
CA ALA A 342 8.90 10.95 -3.53
C ALA A 342 9.66 9.63 -3.67
N LEU A 343 10.43 9.19 -2.66
CA LEU A 343 11.24 7.98 -2.73
C LEU A 343 10.42 6.75 -3.09
N VAL A 344 9.33 6.51 -2.35
CA VAL A 344 8.51 5.30 -2.51
C VAL A 344 7.79 5.30 -3.87
N PRO A 345 7.09 6.39 -4.28
CA PRO A 345 6.50 6.45 -5.62
C PRO A 345 7.52 6.29 -6.75
N LEU A 346 8.69 6.93 -6.66
CA LEU A 346 9.72 6.83 -7.69
C LEU A 346 10.32 5.43 -7.77
N ARG A 347 10.55 4.78 -6.62
CA ARG A 347 10.98 3.38 -6.56
C ARG A 347 9.97 2.47 -7.25
N ALA A 348 8.69 2.59 -6.89
CA ALA A 348 7.62 1.81 -7.50
C ALA A 348 7.64 1.96 -9.02
N LEU A 349 7.65 3.19 -9.54
CA LEU A 349 7.67 3.44 -10.97
C LEU A 349 8.90 2.87 -11.67
N ASN A 350 10.11 3.01 -11.09
CA ASN A 350 11.35 2.55 -11.71
C ASN A 350 11.49 1.03 -11.75
N GLU A 351 10.99 0.33 -10.73
CA GLU A 351 11.18 -1.11 -10.56
C GLU A 351 10.08 -1.94 -11.23
N THR A 352 8.91 -1.36 -11.44
CA THR A 352 7.72 -2.07 -11.95
C THR A 352 7.34 -1.68 -13.38
N ILE A 353 8.27 -1.09 -14.15
CA ILE A 353 8.07 -0.73 -15.56
C ILE A 353 7.50 -1.91 -16.37
N GLN A 354 7.99 -3.13 -16.12
CA GLN A 354 7.51 -4.33 -16.80
C GLN A 354 6.06 -4.66 -16.43
N ASP A 355 5.66 -4.46 -15.18
CA ASP A 355 4.28 -4.70 -14.73
C ASP A 355 3.31 -3.71 -15.37
N MET A 356 3.72 -2.43 -15.45
CA MET A 356 2.97 -1.39 -16.17
C MET A 356 2.86 -1.68 -17.66
N ALA A 357 3.95 -2.13 -18.29
CA ALA A 357 4.01 -2.35 -19.72
C ALA A 357 3.35 -3.65 -20.19
N GLY A 358 3.42 -4.73 -19.40
CA GLY A 358 3.06 -6.08 -19.82
C GLY A 358 1.61 -6.22 -20.30
N LYS A 359 0.69 -5.39 -19.77
CA LYS A 359 -0.71 -5.36 -20.20
C LYS A 359 -0.95 -4.65 -21.54
N HIS A 360 -0.04 -3.77 -21.96
CA HIS A 360 -0.24 -2.90 -23.12
C HIS A 360 0.79 -3.12 -24.24
N GLY A 361 1.93 -3.77 -23.98
CA GLY A 361 2.95 -4.02 -24.99
C GLY A 361 3.85 -2.81 -25.31
N HIS A 362 3.94 -1.81 -24.41
CA HIS A 362 4.62 -0.54 -24.62
C HIS A 362 5.85 -0.32 -23.73
N GLU A 363 6.60 -1.37 -23.37
CA GLU A 363 7.68 -1.29 -22.37
C GLU A 363 8.72 -0.22 -22.68
N ARG A 364 9.10 -0.06 -23.95
CA ARG A 364 10.05 0.97 -24.37
C ARG A 364 9.55 2.38 -24.05
N ASP A 365 8.28 2.65 -24.28
CA ASP A 365 7.68 3.97 -24.08
C ASP A 365 7.50 4.26 -22.59
N PHE A 366 7.03 3.27 -21.81
CA PHE A 366 6.94 3.37 -20.35
C PHE A 366 8.32 3.65 -19.75
N ARG A 367 9.33 2.88 -20.15
CA ARG A 367 10.71 3.05 -19.68
C ARG A 367 11.24 4.45 -20.00
N ARG A 368 11.00 4.95 -21.21
CA ARG A 368 11.39 6.29 -21.62
C ARG A 368 10.75 7.35 -20.71
N VAL A 369 9.42 7.32 -20.55
CA VAL A 369 8.70 8.30 -19.74
C VAL A 369 9.12 8.25 -18.27
N VAL A 370 9.21 7.07 -17.67
CA VAL A 370 9.65 6.91 -16.27
C VAL A 370 11.07 7.43 -16.08
N ASN A 371 11.98 7.18 -17.04
CA ASN A 371 13.35 7.68 -16.98
C ASN A 371 13.42 9.20 -17.08
N GLU A 372 12.73 9.80 -18.06
CA GLU A 372 12.68 11.27 -18.23
C GLU A 372 12.06 11.96 -17.01
N LEU A 373 10.96 11.42 -16.48
CA LEU A 373 10.31 11.88 -15.26
C LEU A 373 11.27 11.84 -14.06
N THR A 374 11.91 10.70 -13.84
CA THR A 374 12.82 10.48 -12.71
C THR A 374 14.02 11.41 -12.80
N GLN A 375 14.62 11.54 -13.99
CA GLN A 375 15.69 12.49 -14.25
C GLN A 375 15.24 13.91 -13.91
N ALA A 376 14.08 14.32 -14.42
CA ALA A 376 13.60 15.69 -14.22
C ALA A 376 13.35 16.03 -12.74
N MET A 377 12.90 15.06 -11.94
CA MET A 377 12.74 15.23 -10.50
C MET A 377 14.08 15.39 -9.77
N VAL A 378 15.06 14.52 -10.05
CA VAL A 378 16.37 14.60 -9.37
C VAL A 378 17.20 15.80 -9.80
N GLU A 379 16.99 16.29 -11.03
CA GLU A 379 17.61 17.53 -11.52
C GLU A 379 16.89 18.79 -10.99
N GLY A 380 15.67 18.65 -10.47
CA GLY A 380 14.87 19.77 -9.95
C GLY A 380 14.14 20.57 -11.03
N ASN A 381 13.94 20.02 -12.22
CA ASN A 381 13.30 20.67 -13.36
C ASN A 381 11.99 19.98 -13.82
N TYR A 382 11.40 19.12 -12.98
CA TYR A 382 10.17 18.36 -13.27
C TYR A 382 9.04 19.21 -13.86
N LYS A 383 8.74 20.38 -13.25
CA LYS A 383 7.67 21.27 -13.73
C LYS A 383 7.96 21.78 -15.14
N ASP A 384 9.21 22.10 -15.45
CA ASP A 384 9.62 22.57 -16.78
C ASP A 384 9.55 21.43 -17.81
N TRP A 385 10.05 20.24 -17.47
CA TRP A 385 9.95 19.05 -18.32
C TRP A 385 8.48 18.72 -18.64
N ARG A 386 7.64 18.68 -17.60
CA ARG A 386 6.21 18.36 -17.70
C ARG A 386 5.48 19.33 -18.63
N ASN A 387 5.83 20.62 -18.59
CA ASN A 387 5.13 21.65 -19.37
C ASN A 387 5.80 21.99 -20.71
N GLY A 388 7.06 21.63 -20.90
CA GLY A 388 7.89 22.03 -22.04
C GLY A 388 8.12 20.95 -23.10
N ASN A 389 7.78 19.69 -22.83
CA ASN A 389 7.99 18.61 -23.80
C ASN A 389 7.08 18.74 -25.05
N ALA A 390 7.42 18.00 -26.11
CA ALA A 390 6.70 18.08 -27.39
C ALA A 390 5.22 17.70 -27.28
N ALA A 391 4.89 16.69 -26.47
CA ALA A 391 3.51 16.31 -26.21
C ALA A 391 2.77 17.43 -25.49
N SER A 392 3.35 18.02 -24.44
CA SER A 392 2.78 19.15 -23.71
C SER A 392 2.53 20.38 -24.59
N THR A 393 3.45 20.69 -25.50
CA THR A 393 3.23 21.76 -26.50
C THR A 393 2.00 21.51 -27.35
N ARG A 394 1.81 20.26 -27.82
CA ARG A 394 0.62 19.85 -28.57
C ARG A 394 -0.64 19.90 -27.71
N GLN A 395 -0.57 19.44 -26.47
CA GLN A 395 -1.70 19.42 -25.53
C GLN A 395 -2.22 20.82 -25.18
N LEU A 396 -1.33 21.81 -25.13
CA LEU A 396 -1.67 23.20 -24.84
C LEU A 396 -1.97 24.02 -26.10
N ARG A 397 -1.93 23.43 -27.31
CA ARG A 397 -2.14 24.14 -28.58
C ARG A 397 -3.42 24.99 -28.67
N PRO A 398 -4.57 24.62 -28.07
CA PRO A 398 -5.81 25.39 -28.20
C PRO A 398 -5.74 26.74 -27.46
N LEU A 399 -4.79 26.90 -26.54
CA LEU A 399 -4.60 28.14 -25.80
C LEU A 399 -3.75 29.14 -26.60
N SER A 400 -4.15 30.42 -26.54
CA SER A 400 -3.28 31.53 -26.94
C SER A 400 -2.04 31.62 -26.06
N ALA A 401 -1.03 32.40 -26.48
CA ALA A 401 0.19 32.57 -25.68
C ALA A 401 -0.07 33.17 -24.28
N ALA A 402 -0.99 34.13 -24.18
CA ALA A 402 -1.38 34.73 -22.90
C ALA A 402 -2.08 33.71 -21.99
N GLN A 403 -3.00 32.92 -22.55
CA GLN A 403 -3.69 31.85 -21.83
C GLN A 403 -2.74 30.73 -21.39
N LYS A 404 -1.75 30.33 -22.22
CA LYS A 404 -0.71 29.37 -21.83
C LYS A 404 0.08 29.88 -20.63
N LYS A 405 0.52 31.15 -20.68
CA LYS A 405 1.23 31.76 -19.55
C LYS A 405 0.37 31.73 -18.29
N ALA A 406 -0.92 32.09 -18.39
CA ALA A 406 -1.86 32.03 -17.27
C ALA A 406 -2.12 30.60 -16.78
N TRP A 407 -2.23 29.61 -17.67
CA TRP A 407 -2.41 28.19 -17.31
C TRP A 407 -1.23 27.65 -16.50
N LEU A 408 -0.01 28.08 -16.84
CA LEU A 408 1.22 27.65 -16.17
C LEU A 408 1.50 28.42 -14.86
N ALA A 409 1.01 29.66 -14.72
CA ALA A 409 1.36 30.55 -13.63
C ALA A 409 0.25 30.77 -12.58
N ASN A 410 -1.04 30.66 -12.94
CA ASN A 410 -2.13 30.93 -12.00
C ASN A 410 -2.36 29.74 -11.07
N ASP A 411 -1.98 29.89 -9.80
CA ASP A 411 -2.46 29.04 -8.70
C ASP A 411 -3.73 29.66 -8.10
N VAL A 412 -4.90 29.22 -8.56
CA VAL A 412 -6.18 29.66 -7.99
C VAL A 412 -6.33 29.00 -6.63
N ARG A 413 -6.70 29.80 -5.61
CA ARG A 413 -7.00 29.28 -4.28
C ARG A 413 -8.33 29.79 -3.79
N GLN A 414 -9.20 28.88 -3.33
CA GLN A 414 -10.50 29.22 -2.76
C GLN A 414 -10.63 28.61 -1.39
N SER A 415 -11.30 29.32 -0.48
CA SER A 415 -11.63 28.79 0.83
C SER A 415 -13.11 28.94 1.11
N ILE A 416 -13.73 27.91 1.67
CA ILE A 416 -15.10 27.93 2.16
C ILE A 416 -15.15 27.32 3.55
N ASP A 417 -16.02 27.85 4.41
CA ASP A 417 -16.25 27.26 5.72
C ASP A 417 -17.16 26.04 5.57
N ALA A 418 -16.82 24.96 6.28
CA ALA A 418 -17.47 23.66 6.17
C ALA A 418 -18.44 23.41 7.33
N PRO A 419 -19.47 22.57 7.14
CA PRO A 419 -20.52 22.36 8.15
C PRO A 419 -20.00 21.75 9.45
N HIS A 420 -18.88 21.03 9.42
CA HIS A 420 -18.22 20.47 10.61
C HIS A 420 -17.34 21.48 11.38
N GLY A 421 -17.46 22.77 11.06
CA GLY A 421 -16.69 23.85 11.69
C GLY A 421 -15.21 23.86 11.30
N GLY A 422 -14.86 23.20 10.19
CA GLY A 422 -13.56 23.32 9.53
C GLY A 422 -13.58 24.33 8.38
N ARG A 423 -12.43 24.53 7.74
CA ARG A 423 -12.31 25.28 6.49
C ARG A 423 -11.77 24.37 5.40
N LEU A 424 -12.43 24.35 4.25
CA LEU A 424 -11.95 23.69 3.04
C LEU A 424 -11.19 24.71 2.20
N THR A 425 -9.98 24.37 1.77
CA THR A 425 -9.17 25.21 0.88
C THR A 425 -8.78 24.42 -0.36
N THR A 426 -9.02 25.00 -1.54
CA THR A 426 -8.59 24.42 -2.81
C THR A 426 -7.27 25.03 -3.26
N ARG A 427 -6.43 24.23 -3.92
CA ARG A 427 -5.23 24.68 -4.65
C ARG A 427 -4.95 23.76 -5.82
N GLU A 428 -4.22 24.24 -6.81
CA GLU A 428 -3.70 23.37 -7.86
C GLU A 428 -2.42 22.68 -7.36
N GLU A 429 -2.30 21.38 -7.62
CA GLU A 429 -1.06 20.62 -7.44
C GLU A 429 -0.44 20.37 -8.81
N ASP A 430 0.84 20.73 -8.94
CA ASP A 430 1.57 20.64 -10.20
C ASP A 430 3.05 20.28 -10.09
N ASP A 431 3.46 19.79 -8.94
CA ASP A 431 4.84 19.49 -8.60
C ASP A 431 4.96 18.06 -8.05
N VAL A 432 6.04 17.78 -7.30
CA VAL A 432 6.40 16.46 -6.78
C VAL A 432 5.23 15.77 -6.03
N ASP A 433 4.39 16.53 -5.33
CA ASP A 433 3.23 15.98 -4.60
C ASP A 433 2.20 15.29 -5.51
N LEU A 434 2.23 15.53 -6.83
CA LEU A 434 1.45 14.76 -7.81
C LEU A 434 1.72 13.25 -7.74
N LEU A 435 2.92 12.82 -7.31
CA LEU A 435 3.26 11.39 -7.13
C LEU A 435 2.35 10.70 -6.11
N TRP A 436 1.87 11.46 -5.14
CA TRP A 436 0.98 10.97 -4.12
C TRP A 436 -0.48 11.06 -4.53
N LEU A 437 -0.81 11.60 -5.70
CA LEU A 437 -2.19 11.62 -6.21
C LEU A 437 -2.49 10.37 -7.06
N THR A 438 -3.77 10.05 -7.26
CA THR A 438 -4.23 8.86 -7.99
C THR A 438 -5.42 9.22 -8.87
N LYS A 439 -5.55 8.61 -10.04
CA LYS A 439 -6.80 8.78 -10.80
C LYS A 439 -7.95 7.91 -10.28
N ILE A 440 -7.66 6.94 -9.43
CA ILE A 440 -8.57 5.84 -9.05
C ILE A 440 -8.55 5.67 -7.52
N GLY A 441 -9.73 5.79 -6.90
CA GLY A 441 -9.87 5.74 -5.44
C GLY A 441 -9.43 7.04 -4.75
N GLY A 442 -9.35 6.99 -3.42
CA GLY A 442 -8.93 8.11 -2.58
C GLY A 442 -7.51 8.62 -2.89
N PRO A 443 -7.08 9.75 -2.30
CA PRO A 443 -6.00 10.54 -2.78
C PRO A 443 -4.65 9.90 -2.88
N SER A 444 -4.36 8.76 -2.25
CA SER A 444 -2.98 8.47 -1.84
C SER A 444 -2.43 7.06 -2.15
N HIS A 445 -3.02 6.28 -3.05
CA HIS A 445 -2.70 4.85 -3.29
C HIS A 445 -2.36 4.48 -4.77
N GLY A 446 -2.08 5.45 -5.64
CA GLY A 446 -2.13 5.23 -7.09
C GLY A 446 -0.85 4.72 -7.76
N PHE A 447 0.31 4.84 -7.11
CA PHE A 447 1.59 4.57 -7.76
C PHE A 447 1.98 3.09 -7.73
N ASP A 448 1.62 2.40 -6.65
CA ASP A 448 1.87 0.98 -6.38
C ASP A 448 0.66 0.10 -6.73
N PHE A 449 -0.51 0.73 -6.93
CA PHE A 449 -1.68 0.16 -7.56
C PHE A 449 -1.96 0.82 -8.91
N GLY A 450 -1.44 0.22 -9.97
CA GLY A 450 -1.70 0.69 -11.33
C GLY A 450 -0.98 1.99 -11.67
N GLY A 451 0.31 2.10 -11.35
CA GLY A 451 1.10 3.32 -11.63
C GLY A 451 1.13 3.77 -13.10
N HIS A 452 0.72 2.91 -14.03
CA HIS A 452 0.47 3.31 -15.42
C HIS A 452 -0.64 4.37 -15.55
N CYS A 453 -1.64 4.37 -14.66
CA CYS A 453 -2.69 5.39 -14.58
C CYS A 453 -2.19 6.71 -13.98
N LEU A 454 -1.07 6.69 -13.26
CA LEU A 454 -0.45 7.88 -12.67
C LEU A 454 0.40 8.66 -13.68
N LEU A 455 1.09 7.97 -14.60
CA LEU A 455 1.96 8.63 -15.59
C LEU A 455 1.30 9.75 -16.40
N PRO A 456 0.03 9.66 -16.84
CA PRO A 456 -0.60 10.75 -17.58
C PRO A 456 -0.85 11.96 -16.68
N LEU A 457 -1.08 11.78 -15.36
CA LEU A 457 -1.16 12.90 -14.43
C LEU A 457 0.21 13.59 -14.30
N LEU A 458 1.28 12.80 -14.18
CA LEU A 458 2.65 13.31 -14.04
C LEU A 458 3.21 13.95 -15.32
N SER A 459 2.77 13.49 -16.48
CA SER A 459 3.39 13.86 -17.76
C SER A 459 2.57 14.83 -18.60
N ASN A 460 1.24 14.87 -18.45
CA ASN A 460 0.38 15.71 -19.29
C ASN A 460 0.28 17.14 -18.74
N ALA A 461 0.70 18.12 -19.55
CA ALA A 461 0.54 19.54 -19.23
C ALA A 461 -0.93 20.01 -19.27
N ARG A 462 -1.81 19.29 -19.98
CA ARG A 462 -3.25 19.62 -20.01
C ARG A 462 -4.00 19.27 -18.72
N THR A 463 -3.38 18.57 -17.77
CA THR A 463 -4.07 18.11 -16.56
C THR A 463 -3.56 18.87 -15.35
N ARG A 464 -4.47 19.37 -14.51
CA ARG A 464 -4.17 19.88 -13.17
C ARG A 464 -4.95 19.06 -12.15
N ALA A 465 -4.30 18.71 -11.06
CA ALA A 465 -5.02 18.21 -9.90
C ALA A 465 -5.45 19.41 -9.07
N VAL A 466 -6.74 19.52 -8.78
CA VAL A 466 -7.25 20.48 -7.80
C VAL A 466 -7.45 19.69 -6.52
N VAL A 467 -6.63 19.94 -5.51
CA VAL A 467 -6.74 19.29 -4.19
C VAL A 467 -7.59 20.15 -3.27
N VAL A 468 -8.32 19.52 -2.36
CA VAL A 468 -9.08 20.18 -1.30
C VAL A 468 -8.48 19.78 0.04
N GLU A 469 -7.91 20.75 0.74
CA GLU A 469 -7.38 20.64 2.09
C GLU A 469 -8.49 20.94 3.10
N ASP A 470 -8.53 20.23 4.21
CA ASP A 470 -9.46 20.47 5.31
C ASP A 470 -8.65 20.73 6.57
N THR A 471 -8.90 21.85 7.25
CA THR A 471 -8.20 22.19 8.51
C THR A 471 -8.37 21.16 9.63
N LYS A 472 -9.40 20.32 9.58
CA LYS A 472 -9.62 19.19 10.51
C LYS A 472 -8.86 17.92 10.08
N TRP A 473 -8.22 17.95 8.91
CA TRP A 473 -7.45 16.86 8.30
C TRP A 473 -6.15 17.40 7.69
N PRO A 474 -5.22 17.94 8.52
CA PRO A 474 -4.09 18.73 8.03
C PRO A 474 -2.99 17.92 7.32
N ASP A 475 -2.95 16.60 7.52
CA ASP A 475 -1.81 15.78 7.09
C ASP A 475 -1.88 15.37 5.61
N ASN A 476 -3.07 15.42 4.99
CA ASN A 476 -3.32 15.03 3.61
C ASN A 476 -4.44 15.87 2.97
N PRO A 477 -4.54 15.95 1.64
CA PRO A 477 -5.75 16.43 0.99
C PRO A 477 -6.97 15.58 1.38
N ALA A 478 -8.05 16.22 1.79
CA ALA A 478 -9.32 15.58 2.10
C ALA A 478 -10.05 15.09 0.84
N ALA A 479 -9.85 15.79 -0.28
CA ALA A 479 -10.38 15.40 -1.57
C ALA A 479 -9.57 15.97 -2.73
N ARG A 480 -9.95 15.61 -3.95
CA ARG A 480 -9.45 16.21 -5.18
C ARG A 480 -10.44 16.09 -6.33
N ALA A 481 -10.16 16.80 -7.42
CA ALA A 481 -10.66 16.54 -8.75
C ALA A 481 -9.57 16.86 -9.78
N TYR A 482 -9.80 16.51 -11.04
CA TYR A 482 -8.90 16.86 -12.13
C TYR A 482 -9.53 17.89 -13.04
N LEU A 483 -8.81 18.98 -13.27
CA LEU A 483 -9.15 19.98 -14.26
C LEU A 483 -8.34 19.69 -15.53
N ARG A 484 -9.02 19.43 -16.63
CA ARG A 484 -8.40 19.11 -17.91
C ARG A 484 -8.64 20.24 -18.91
N LEU A 485 -7.59 20.68 -19.58
CA LEU A 485 -7.71 21.46 -20.80
C LEU A 485 -8.00 20.51 -21.97
N LEU A 486 -9.14 20.72 -22.62
CA LEU A 486 -9.54 20.02 -23.84
C LEU A 486 -9.78 21.03 -24.96
N GLU A 487 -10.01 20.51 -26.16
CA GLU A 487 -10.36 21.26 -27.35
C GLU A 487 -11.78 20.86 -27.78
N THR A 488 -12.65 21.78 -28.18
CA THR A 488 -13.95 21.43 -28.79
C THR A 488 -13.72 20.90 -30.21
N LYS A 489 -14.75 20.36 -30.86
CA LYS A 489 -14.64 19.93 -32.26
C LYS A 489 -14.27 21.08 -33.21
N GLU A 490 -14.63 22.30 -32.85
CA GLU A 490 -14.34 23.53 -33.58
C GLU A 490 -12.93 24.07 -33.34
N GLY A 491 -12.16 23.48 -32.42
CA GLY A 491 -10.79 23.90 -32.11
C GLY A 491 -10.67 24.84 -30.91
N GLU A 492 -11.78 25.14 -30.23
CA GLU A 492 -11.79 26.10 -29.12
C GLU A 492 -11.36 25.45 -27.79
N PRO A 493 -10.60 26.14 -26.92
CA PRO A 493 -10.21 25.61 -25.63
C PRO A 493 -11.41 25.51 -24.68
N VAL A 494 -11.46 24.46 -23.86
CA VAL A 494 -12.46 24.28 -22.81
C VAL A 494 -11.82 23.60 -21.59
N LEU A 495 -12.19 24.04 -20.39
CA LEU A 495 -11.86 23.33 -19.17
C LEU A 495 -12.90 22.26 -18.90
N TYR A 496 -12.45 21.06 -18.57
CA TYR A 496 -13.29 19.94 -18.18
C TYR A 496 -12.95 19.55 -16.75
N LEU A 497 -13.92 19.68 -15.85
CA LEU A 497 -13.78 19.26 -14.45
C LEU A 497 -14.25 17.80 -14.30
N GLU A 498 -13.34 16.93 -13.88
CA GLU A 498 -13.66 15.56 -13.48
C GLU A 498 -14.42 15.52 -12.14
N PRO A 499 -15.14 14.42 -11.84
CA PRO A 499 -15.79 14.25 -10.55
C PRO A 499 -14.86 14.36 -9.35
N LEU A 500 -15.45 14.74 -8.21
CA LEU A 500 -14.86 14.69 -6.89
C LEU A 500 -14.40 13.26 -6.55
N GLN A 501 -13.20 13.14 -6.00
CA GLN A 501 -12.70 11.94 -5.33
C GLN A 501 -12.29 12.32 -3.90
N ARG A 502 -12.99 11.76 -2.90
CA ARG A 502 -12.67 11.94 -1.48
C ARG A 502 -11.63 10.95 -0.99
N ASP A 503 -10.89 11.35 0.04
CA ASP A 503 -10.01 10.45 0.76
C ASP A 503 -10.78 9.42 1.57
N PHE A 504 -10.34 8.15 1.50
CA PHE A 504 -11.03 7.06 2.20
C PHE A 504 -10.95 7.27 3.71
N PRO A 505 -9.75 7.46 4.32
CA PRO A 505 -9.65 7.83 5.74
C PRO A 505 -10.44 9.09 6.11
N HIS A 506 -10.40 10.15 5.30
CA HIS A 506 -11.22 11.34 5.55
C HIS A 506 -12.71 11.01 5.54
N ARG A 507 -13.18 10.24 4.55
CA ARG A 507 -14.56 9.82 4.42
C ARG A 507 -15.02 8.98 5.61
N ASP A 508 -14.18 8.07 6.07
CA ASP A 508 -14.45 7.22 7.23
C ASP A 508 -14.50 8.05 8.52
N THR A 509 -13.68 9.09 8.63
CA THR A 509 -13.61 9.98 9.80
C THR A 509 -14.79 10.97 9.86
N PHE A 510 -15.19 11.51 8.71
CA PHE A 510 -16.24 12.54 8.58
C PHE A 510 -17.42 12.02 7.74
N GLN A 511 -18.08 10.97 8.23
CA GLN A 511 -19.29 10.39 7.62
C GLN A 511 -20.46 11.37 7.68
N GLN A 512 -20.52 12.28 6.70
CA GLN A 512 -21.61 13.23 6.52
C GLN A 512 -21.89 13.38 5.02
N ASP A 513 -23.07 12.95 4.57
CA ASP A 513 -23.52 13.07 3.18
C ASP A 513 -23.54 14.54 2.71
N ASP A 514 -23.73 15.48 3.63
CA ASP A 514 -23.76 16.92 3.33
C ASP A 514 -22.38 17.48 2.96
N LEU A 515 -21.28 16.86 3.42
CA LEU A 515 -19.94 17.42 3.22
C LEU A 515 -19.48 17.34 1.75
N ASP A 516 -19.96 16.35 1.00
CA ASP A 516 -19.66 16.20 -0.43
C ASP A 516 -20.15 17.41 -1.24
N GLY A 517 -21.31 17.97 -0.88
CA GLY A 517 -21.84 19.19 -1.51
C GLY A 517 -20.88 20.37 -1.35
N PHE A 518 -20.26 20.54 -0.19
CA PHE A 518 -19.27 21.58 0.07
C PHE A 518 -17.97 21.33 -0.69
N PHE A 519 -17.47 20.08 -0.75
CA PHE A 519 -16.31 19.75 -1.57
C PHE A 519 -16.56 20.06 -3.05
N ILE A 520 -17.72 19.67 -3.59
CA ILE A 520 -18.09 19.96 -4.98
C ILE A 520 -18.20 21.48 -5.19
N ALA A 521 -18.83 22.22 -4.27
CA ALA A 521 -18.93 23.68 -4.36
C ALA A 521 -17.54 24.34 -4.40
N ALA A 522 -16.62 23.91 -3.52
CA ALA A 522 -15.25 24.43 -3.49
C ALA A 522 -14.50 24.17 -4.83
N LEU A 523 -14.66 22.98 -5.39
CA LEU A 523 -14.04 22.61 -6.66
C LEU A 523 -14.65 23.33 -7.86
N VAL A 524 -15.97 23.48 -7.90
CA VAL A 524 -16.68 24.19 -9.00
C VAL A 524 -16.34 25.68 -8.95
N ASP A 525 -16.30 26.30 -7.77
CA ASP A 525 -15.88 27.70 -7.60
C ASP A 525 -14.40 27.92 -7.99
N HIS A 526 -13.52 26.99 -7.63
CA HIS A 526 -12.13 27.02 -8.08
C HIS A 526 -12.04 26.95 -9.61
N ALA A 527 -12.72 25.97 -10.22
CA ALA A 527 -12.67 25.75 -11.66
C ALA A 527 -13.31 26.90 -12.45
N SER A 528 -14.40 27.52 -11.95
CA SER A 528 -15.03 28.67 -12.61
C SER A 528 -14.13 29.89 -12.58
N LYS A 529 -13.43 30.15 -11.47
CA LYS A 529 -12.43 31.23 -11.38
C LYS A 529 -11.22 30.98 -12.26
N LYS A 530 -10.76 29.73 -12.38
CA LYS A 530 -9.71 29.37 -13.34
C LYS A 530 -10.19 29.59 -14.79
N ALA A 531 -11.42 29.19 -15.10
CA ALA A 531 -12.05 29.40 -16.41
C ALA A 531 -12.15 30.89 -16.76
N GLN A 532 -12.59 31.71 -15.81
CA GLN A 532 -12.66 33.16 -15.94
C GLN A 532 -11.29 33.78 -16.15
N ALA A 533 -10.28 33.38 -15.36
CA ALA A 533 -8.91 33.89 -15.50
C ALA A 533 -8.26 33.54 -16.84
N LEU A 534 -8.70 32.46 -17.49
CA LEU A 534 -8.25 32.04 -18.81
C LEU A 534 -9.14 32.56 -19.95
N GLY A 535 -10.35 33.06 -19.65
CA GLY A 535 -11.35 33.39 -20.67
C GLY A 535 -11.72 32.17 -21.52
N VAL A 536 -11.93 31.01 -20.90
CA VAL A 536 -12.33 29.77 -21.58
C VAL A 536 -13.58 29.17 -20.92
N PRO A 537 -14.47 28.49 -21.65
CA PRO A 537 -15.61 27.80 -21.06
C PRO A 537 -15.19 26.70 -20.07
N LEU A 538 -16.08 26.39 -19.12
CA LEU A 538 -15.95 25.27 -18.18
C LEU A 538 -17.10 24.28 -18.38
N SER A 539 -16.76 23.04 -18.69
CA SER A 539 -17.67 21.90 -18.70
C SER A 539 -17.64 21.18 -17.35
N ILE A 540 -18.79 21.06 -16.70
CA ILE A 540 -18.98 20.29 -15.45
C ILE A 540 -20.08 19.22 -15.62
N ASP A 541 -20.12 18.24 -14.71
CA ASP A 541 -21.14 17.19 -14.73
C ASP A 541 -22.54 17.78 -14.49
N ALA A 542 -23.54 17.40 -15.30
CA ALA A 542 -24.87 17.98 -15.19
C ALA A 542 -25.55 17.73 -13.84
N ARG A 543 -25.14 16.68 -13.10
CA ARG A 543 -25.62 16.42 -11.73
C ARG A 543 -25.25 17.54 -10.76
N TRP A 544 -24.27 18.37 -11.09
CA TRP A 544 -23.86 19.53 -10.28
C TRP A 544 -24.59 20.82 -10.63
N GLY A 545 -25.65 20.78 -11.46
CA GLY A 545 -26.43 21.97 -11.81
C GLY A 545 -27.01 22.72 -10.60
N GLY A 546 -27.36 22.01 -9.51
CA GLY A 546 -27.78 22.63 -8.26
C GLY A 546 -26.67 23.44 -7.58
N ILE A 547 -25.43 22.93 -7.61
CA ILE A 547 -24.24 23.63 -7.08
C ILE A 547 -23.87 24.81 -7.96
N ALA A 548 -23.91 24.65 -9.29
CA ALA A 548 -23.67 25.75 -10.21
C ALA A 548 -24.67 26.91 -10.00
N LYS A 549 -25.95 26.59 -9.78
CA LYS A 549 -26.98 27.58 -9.43
C LYS A 549 -26.73 28.21 -8.05
N PHE A 550 -26.30 27.43 -7.06
CA PHE A 550 -25.94 27.95 -5.74
C PHE A 550 -24.78 28.96 -5.82
N LEU A 551 -23.83 28.74 -6.74
CA LEU A 551 -22.70 29.64 -7.01
C LEU A 551 -23.03 30.75 -8.04
N ASP A 552 -24.29 30.90 -8.43
CA ASP A 552 -24.76 31.87 -9.43
C ASP A 552 -24.01 31.82 -10.78
N LEU A 553 -23.63 30.61 -11.22
CA LEU A 553 -22.94 30.42 -12.49
C LEU A 553 -23.95 30.34 -13.65
N PRO A 554 -23.83 31.19 -14.69
CA PRO A 554 -24.66 31.09 -15.88
C PRO A 554 -24.28 29.82 -16.66
N THR A 555 -25.15 28.82 -16.62
CA THR A 555 -24.90 27.53 -17.25
C THR A 555 -25.89 27.24 -18.38
N LYS A 556 -25.40 26.53 -19.40
CA LYS A 556 -26.21 26.00 -20.50
C LYS A 556 -26.08 24.48 -20.53
N ALA A 557 -27.20 23.80 -20.76
CA ALA A 557 -27.18 22.36 -20.96
C ALA A 557 -26.42 21.98 -22.23
N ASP A 558 -25.50 21.03 -22.10
CA ASP A 558 -24.75 20.45 -23.19
C ASP A 558 -24.65 18.94 -22.95
N PRO A 559 -25.68 18.18 -23.32
CA PRO A 559 -25.82 16.80 -22.85
C PRO A 559 -24.79 15.86 -23.49
N LYS A 560 -24.16 16.25 -24.60
CA LYS A 560 -23.37 15.35 -25.45
C LYS A 560 -22.21 16.08 -26.16
N PRO A 561 -21.38 16.88 -25.45
CA PRO A 561 -20.29 17.58 -26.09
C PRO A 561 -19.30 16.59 -26.68
N GLU A 562 -18.74 16.95 -27.83
CA GLU A 562 -17.59 16.26 -28.42
C GLU A 562 -16.33 17.08 -28.13
N PHE A 563 -15.33 16.43 -27.54
CA PHE A 563 -14.03 17.06 -27.27
C PHE A 563 -12.92 16.33 -28.01
N VAL A 564 -11.87 17.04 -28.39
CA VAL A 564 -10.62 16.47 -28.84
C VAL A 564 -9.68 16.38 -27.64
N LEU A 565 -9.32 15.15 -27.30
CA LEU A 565 -8.30 14.82 -26.32
C LEU A 565 -6.98 14.60 -27.05
N ALA A 566 -6.03 15.53 -26.86
CA ALA A 566 -4.71 15.41 -27.47
C ALA A 566 -3.96 14.15 -26.99
N ALA A 567 -3.02 13.62 -27.77
CA ALA A 567 -2.21 12.47 -27.36
C ALA A 567 -1.57 12.64 -25.97
N SER A 568 -1.41 11.54 -25.23
CA SER A 568 -0.82 11.54 -23.90
C SER A 568 0.70 11.55 -23.95
N ALA A 569 1.33 12.28 -23.03
CA ALA A 569 2.77 12.22 -22.78
C ALA A 569 3.14 11.00 -21.91
N GLY A 570 2.16 10.41 -21.22
CA GLY A 570 2.33 9.30 -20.27
C GLY A 570 2.11 7.90 -20.85
N VAL A 571 2.19 7.74 -22.19
CA VAL A 571 1.84 6.50 -22.96
C VAL A 571 0.34 6.20 -22.96
N LEU A 572 -0.24 6.06 -21.77
CA LEU A 572 -1.68 5.85 -21.60
C LEU A 572 -2.42 7.16 -21.40
N GLU A 573 -3.73 7.13 -21.56
CA GLU A 573 -4.63 8.00 -20.82
C GLU A 573 -5.37 7.17 -19.77
N ALA A 574 -5.80 7.83 -18.69
CA ALA A 574 -6.69 7.25 -17.71
C ALA A 574 -7.77 8.25 -17.34
N SER A 575 -9.04 7.86 -17.47
CA SER A 575 -10.21 8.63 -17.02
C SER A 575 -11.49 7.82 -17.13
N ASP A 576 -12.21 7.67 -16.03
CA ASP A 576 -13.52 6.99 -16.00
C ASP A 576 -14.68 7.83 -16.54
N THR A 577 -14.44 9.10 -16.88
CA THR A 577 -15.52 10.04 -17.20
C THR A 577 -15.49 10.61 -18.60
N MET A 578 -14.30 10.69 -19.18
CA MET A 578 -14.11 11.20 -20.54
C MET A 578 -14.51 10.19 -21.61
N THR A 579 -14.34 8.89 -21.34
CA THR A 579 -14.66 7.80 -22.27
C THR A 579 -15.20 6.59 -21.49
N THR A 580 -15.60 5.53 -22.19
CA THR A 580 -15.92 4.23 -21.58
C THR A 580 -14.69 3.37 -21.30
N LEU A 581 -13.50 3.84 -21.67
CA LEU A 581 -12.22 3.17 -21.42
C LEU A 581 -11.63 3.70 -20.11
N HIS A 582 -11.14 2.79 -19.27
CA HIS A 582 -10.51 3.13 -18.00
C HIS A 582 -9.07 3.62 -18.22
N ASP A 583 -8.26 2.74 -18.81
CA ASP A 583 -6.87 2.93 -19.18
C ASP A 583 -6.66 2.45 -20.62
N TRP A 584 -6.09 3.30 -21.47
CA TRP A 584 -5.83 2.93 -22.87
C TRP A 584 -4.61 3.67 -23.42
N VAL A 585 -3.94 3.05 -24.38
CA VAL A 585 -2.83 3.68 -25.10
C VAL A 585 -3.37 4.85 -25.90
N GLN A 586 -2.81 6.04 -25.66
CA GLN A 586 -3.27 7.27 -26.28
C GLN A 586 -2.11 7.98 -27.00
N ASP A 587 -1.63 7.37 -28.09
CA ASP A 587 -0.54 7.87 -28.93
C ASP A 587 -0.98 8.95 -29.95
N LYS A 588 -2.28 9.10 -30.18
CA LYS A 588 -2.89 10.06 -31.10
C LYS A 588 -4.00 10.87 -30.45
N ASP A 589 -4.38 11.96 -31.13
CA ASP A 589 -5.55 12.74 -30.73
C ASP A 589 -6.80 11.88 -30.93
N MET A 590 -7.76 12.02 -30.01
CA MET A 590 -9.01 11.27 -30.04
C MET A 590 -10.19 12.22 -29.84
N VAL A 591 -11.24 12.04 -30.63
CA VAL A 591 -12.53 12.65 -30.32
C VAL A 591 -13.20 11.78 -29.25
N ILE A 592 -13.59 12.41 -28.16
CA ILE A 592 -14.22 11.78 -27.01
C ILE A 592 -15.59 12.41 -26.75
N GLN A 593 -16.48 11.63 -26.17
CA GLN A 593 -17.77 12.09 -25.69
C GLN A 593 -17.91 11.62 -24.24
N PRO A 594 -18.07 12.54 -23.26
CA PRO A 594 -18.19 12.17 -21.86
C PRO A 594 -19.37 11.22 -21.63
N HIS A 595 -19.21 10.28 -20.70
CA HIS A 595 -20.27 9.31 -20.38
C HIS A 595 -21.51 9.99 -19.77
N ASN A 596 -21.28 10.97 -18.89
CA ASN A 596 -22.35 11.71 -18.24
C ASN A 596 -22.71 12.98 -19.02
N PRO A 597 -24.00 13.37 -19.02
CA PRO A 597 -24.41 14.67 -19.53
C PRO A 597 -23.64 15.80 -18.85
N ARG A 598 -23.36 16.87 -19.60
CA ARG A 598 -22.61 18.03 -19.12
C ARG A 598 -23.47 19.29 -19.11
N ILE A 599 -23.00 20.26 -18.36
CA ILE A 599 -23.42 21.65 -18.46
C ILE A 599 -22.17 22.50 -18.65
N THR A 600 -22.31 23.58 -19.42
CA THR A 600 -21.20 24.47 -19.77
C THR A 600 -21.44 25.85 -19.17
N TYR A 601 -20.46 26.34 -18.42
CA TYR A 601 -20.34 27.73 -17.98
C TYR A 601 -19.46 28.50 -18.99
N ALA A 602 -19.93 29.66 -19.43
CA ALA A 602 -19.14 30.59 -20.23
C ALA A 602 -18.79 31.80 -19.35
N PRO A 603 -17.49 32.15 -19.19
CA PRO A 603 -17.11 33.35 -18.46
C PRO A 603 -17.69 34.61 -19.09
N GLU A 604 -17.94 35.64 -18.27
CA GLU A 604 -18.39 36.93 -18.77
C GLU A 604 -17.36 37.56 -19.71
N GLY A 605 -17.80 38.00 -20.89
CA GLY A 605 -16.94 38.66 -21.88
C GLY A 605 -16.20 37.73 -22.85
N VAL A 606 -16.51 36.43 -22.84
CA VAL A 606 -16.06 35.44 -23.83
C VAL A 606 -17.10 35.22 -24.91
#